data_AF-D2QZ63-F1
#
_entry.id   AF-D2QZ63-F1
#
_cell.length_a   1.000
_cell.length_b   1.000
_cell.length_c   1.000
_cell.angle_alpha   90.00
_cell.angle_beta   90.00
_cell.angle_gamma   90.00
#
_symmetry.space_group_name_H-M   'P 1'
#
loop_
_entity.id
_entity.type
_entity.pdbx_description
1 polymer ?
#
loop_
_entity_poly.entity_id
_entity_poly.type
_entity_poly.pdbx_seq_one_letter_code
_entity_poly.pdbx_strand_id
1 'polypeptide(L)'
;MLRLCAAKLAGFGGYVYRSPLFASALAVLALATVCLAGHNNNNNNNNAVGGISISPEGVVNKQVEVNRIGLRDYYRENLMKIPAELNKPTEMRKVSLKQLEAAVKASGKNLSVNQSEDIRFMAGLQRVEYILVYPELGDIVLVGPGEGWKVDDNANYVGVTTGRPVVRLEDFVVALRTVDNARQGGITCSIDPTAEGRQRLDQLLGSVRQFGPGVLDGIEKALGPQQVTVTGVPATSRFARTLVASDFKMKRIAMKLDASPVAGLPSFLDMMKGGLDNMMPRWWIATDYEPLAKSEDGLAWQIRGRGVKVMTEDEFIGDDGSVTGTGKVNPIAQKWADKMTEKYEELSVADPVFGDLRNAMDLCVVAALIAKEGLLEKANLKIPTLLGEDNNLAIQEFSAAKTIDTQCSFVKRGREFVITASGGVEISSWQACEKSEISAEVKKVHSTAAPAGNSIWWN
;
A
#
# COMPACT_ATOMS: atom_id res chain seq x y z
N MET A 1 -45.79 -17.17 75.65
CA MET A 1 -46.85 -18.20 75.82
C MET A 1 -47.11 -18.84 74.45
N LEU A 2 -46.62 -20.05 74.24
CA LEU A 2 -47.41 -21.28 74.02
C LEU A 2 -48.39 -21.17 72.83
N ARG A 3 -48.06 -21.79 71.68
CA ARG A 3 -48.41 -23.17 71.26
C ARG A 3 -49.90 -23.35 70.93
N LEU A 4 -50.11 -24.08 69.82
CA LEU A 4 -51.18 -25.03 69.44
C LEU A 4 -51.88 -24.64 68.13
N CYS A 5 -51.78 -25.45 67.06
CA CYS A 5 -52.56 -26.70 66.81
C CYS A 5 -54.07 -26.43 66.82
N ALA A 6 -54.91 -26.90 65.91
CA ALA A 6 -54.81 -27.65 64.68
C ALA A 6 -56.26 -27.75 64.11
N ALA A 7 -56.37 -28.01 62.81
CA ALA A 7 -57.35 -28.93 62.20
C ALA A 7 -58.84 -28.53 62.02
N LYS A 8 -59.23 -28.65 60.73
CA LYS A 8 -60.31 -29.51 60.16
C LYS A 8 -61.72 -28.93 59.86
N LEU A 9 -62.07 -29.10 58.57
CA LEU A 9 -63.34 -29.60 57.97
C LEU A 9 -64.61 -28.74 58.14
N ALA A 10 -65.63 -28.70 57.27
CA ALA A 10 -65.89 -29.08 55.89
C ALA A 10 -67.37 -28.76 55.58
N GLY A 11 -67.71 -28.53 54.30
CA GLY A 11 -69.07 -28.67 53.71
C GLY A 11 -69.97 -27.43 53.80
N PHE A 12 -70.91 -27.15 52.90
CA PHE A 12 -71.39 -27.78 51.66
C PHE A 12 -72.34 -26.76 50.99
N GLY A 13 -72.40 -26.64 49.65
CA GLY A 13 -73.50 -25.92 48.99
C GLY A 13 -73.33 -25.48 47.53
N GLY A 14 -73.77 -26.31 46.58
CA GLY A 14 -74.71 -25.88 45.51
C GLY A 14 -74.24 -25.13 44.25
N TYR A 15 -73.81 -25.89 43.24
CA TYR A 15 -74.18 -25.86 41.80
C TYR A 15 -74.05 -24.59 40.90
N VAL A 16 -73.08 -24.72 39.96
CA VAL A 16 -73.14 -24.54 38.49
C VAL A 16 -73.20 -23.14 37.86
N TYR A 17 -72.11 -22.75 37.17
CA TYR A 17 -72.09 -22.58 35.70
C TYR A 17 -70.63 -22.46 35.15
N ARG A 18 -70.31 -23.37 34.21
CA ARG A 18 -69.34 -23.34 33.09
C ARG A 18 -67.89 -22.78 33.27
N SER A 19 -66.95 -23.71 33.17
CA SER A 19 -65.51 -23.57 32.84
C SER A 19 -65.28 -23.18 31.35
N PRO A 20 -64.02 -23.10 30.83
CA PRO A 20 -62.73 -23.21 31.53
C PRO A 20 -61.62 -22.22 31.05
N LEU A 21 -60.47 -22.33 31.72
CA LEU A 21 -59.11 -21.99 31.26
C LEU A 21 -58.75 -20.50 31.17
N PHE A 22 -57.97 -20.03 32.15
CA PHE A 22 -56.59 -19.61 31.87
C PHE A 22 -55.77 -19.78 33.15
N ALA A 23 -54.80 -20.69 33.07
CA ALA A 23 -53.86 -20.98 34.14
C ALA A 23 -52.84 -19.85 34.25
N SER A 24 -52.58 -19.45 35.50
CA SER A 24 -51.47 -18.62 35.92
C SER A 24 -50.13 -19.28 35.54
N ALA A 25 -49.32 -18.59 34.73
CA ALA A 25 -47.91 -18.89 34.58
C ALA A 25 -47.08 -17.75 35.19
N LEU A 26 -46.18 -18.18 36.06
CA LEU A 26 -45.29 -17.42 36.91
C LEU A 26 -44.29 -16.57 36.10
N ALA A 27 -43.82 -15.52 36.76
CA ALA A 27 -42.84 -14.54 36.31
C ALA A 27 -41.47 -15.13 35.88
N VAL A 28 -40.93 -14.57 34.80
CA VAL A 28 -39.51 -14.19 34.71
C VAL A 28 -39.46 -12.82 34.03
N LEU A 29 -39.36 -11.77 34.84
CA LEU A 29 -39.09 -10.41 34.34
C LEU A 29 -37.59 -10.34 34.04
N ALA A 30 -37.19 -10.71 32.82
CA ALA A 30 -35.86 -10.40 32.32
C ALA A 30 -35.82 -8.89 32.05
N LEU A 31 -35.25 -8.14 32.98
CA LEU A 31 -34.76 -6.79 32.75
C LEU A 31 -33.67 -6.90 31.67
N ALA A 32 -34.07 -6.73 30.41
CA ALA A 32 -33.15 -6.40 29.34
C ALA A 32 -32.62 -4.99 29.63
N THR A 33 -31.53 -4.92 30.40
CA THR A 33 -30.59 -3.82 30.26
C THR A 33 -30.17 -3.81 28.81
N VAL A 34 -30.78 -2.94 28.02
CA VAL A 34 -30.24 -2.50 26.73
C VAL A 34 -28.94 -1.80 27.08
N CYS A 35 -27.86 -2.57 27.13
CA CYS A 35 -26.53 -2.03 26.93
C CYS A 35 -26.57 -1.39 25.55
N LEU A 36 -26.72 -0.06 25.51
CA LEU A 36 -26.24 0.75 24.42
C LEU A 36 -24.73 0.49 24.34
N ALA A 37 -24.36 -0.59 23.67
CA ALA A 37 -23.02 -0.78 23.17
C ALA A 37 -22.79 0.40 22.22
N GLY A 38 -21.98 1.36 22.68
CA GLY A 38 -21.49 2.42 21.83
C GLY A 38 -20.90 1.78 20.58
N HIS A 39 -21.51 2.06 19.44
CA HIS A 39 -20.96 1.75 18.13
C HIS A 39 -19.61 2.45 18.05
N ASN A 40 -18.54 1.71 18.34
CA ASN A 40 -17.19 2.20 18.22
C ASN A 40 -16.86 2.21 16.72
N ASN A 41 -17.18 3.33 16.06
CA ASN A 41 -17.02 3.57 14.63
C ASN A 41 -15.54 3.64 14.19
N ASN A 42 -14.59 3.27 15.07
CA ASN A 42 -13.16 3.36 14.86
C ASN A 42 -12.56 2.25 13.98
N ASN A 43 -13.31 1.18 13.66
CA ASN A 43 -12.77 0.08 12.85
C ASN A 43 -12.88 0.31 11.33
N ASN A 44 -13.66 1.29 10.88
CA ASN A 44 -13.84 1.56 9.44
C ASN A 44 -12.85 2.59 8.87
N ASN A 45 -12.22 3.40 9.73
CA ASN A 45 -11.30 4.46 9.31
C ASN A 45 -9.89 3.97 8.95
N ASN A 46 -9.53 2.74 9.34
CA ASN A 46 -8.20 2.17 9.07
C ASN A 46 -8.11 1.44 7.71
N ASN A 47 -9.14 1.55 6.86
CA ASN A 47 -9.21 0.84 5.58
C ASN A 47 -8.69 1.62 4.37
N ALA A 48 -8.18 2.84 4.57
CA ALA A 48 -7.70 3.69 3.49
C ALA A 48 -6.16 3.74 3.45
N VAL A 49 -5.59 3.31 2.32
CA VAL A 49 -4.15 3.45 2.01
C VAL A 49 -4.07 3.92 0.57
N GLY A 50 -3.28 4.96 0.30
CA GLY A 50 -3.07 5.43 -1.07
C GLY A 50 -4.34 5.92 -1.78
N GLY A 51 -5.35 6.39 -1.05
CA GLY A 51 -6.61 6.91 -1.62
C GLY A 51 -7.56 5.85 -2.18
N ILE A 52 -7.33 4.57 -1.90
CA ILE A 52 -8.29 3.48 -2.13
C ILE A 52 -8.85 2.99 -0.79
N SER A 53 -10.06 2.45 -0.83
CA SER A 53 -10.66 1.70 0.27
C SER A 53 -10.90 0.25 -0.15
N ILE A 54 -10.62 -0.69 0.74
CA ILE A 54 -10.83 -2.12 0.50
C ILE A 54 -11.87 -2.64 1.48
N SER A 55 -12.95 -3.24 0.97
CA SER A 55 -14.00 -3.83 1.81
C SER A 55 -13.51 -5.11 2.50
N PRO A 56 -14.20 -5.60 3.55
CA PRO A 56 -13.90 -6.90 4.17
C PRO A 56 -13.90 -8.08 3.18
N GLU A 57 -14.72 -7.99 2.12
CA GLU A 57 -14.79 -8.99 1.05
C GLU A 57 -13.59 -8.91 0.09
N GLY A 58 -12.80 -7.84 0.15
CA GLY A 58 -11.63 -7.60 -0.68
C GLY A 58 -11.90 -6.77 -1.94
N VAL A 59 -13.04 -6.08 -2.01
CA VAL A 59 -13.38 -5.21 -3.16
C VAL A 59 -12.69 -3.87 -3.00
N VAL A 60 -11.87 -3.51 -3.97
CA VAL A 60 -11.13 -2.24 -4.01
C VAL A 60 -12.01 -1.17 -4.67
N ASN A 61 -12.12 -0.03 -4.01
CA ASN A 61 -12.87 1.13 -4.47
C ASN A 61 -12.05 2.41 -4.30
N LYS A 62 -12.38 3.45 -5.08
CA LYS A 62 -11.89 4.80 -4.80
C LYS A 62 -12.45 5.26 -3.45
N GLN A 63 -11.61 5.86 -2.62
CA GLN A 63 -12.05 6.37 -1.33
C GLN A 63 -13.07 7.52 -1.52
N VAL A 64 -14.19 7.43 -0.81
CA VAL A 64 -15.25 8.45 -0.84
C VAL A 64 -14.80 9.70 -0.09
N GLU A 65 -15.07 10.88 -0.67
CA GLU A 65 -14.63 12.19 -0.17
C GLU A 65 -14.99 12.45 1.31
N VAL A 66 -16.24 12.14 1.70
CA VAL A 66 -16.71 12.34 3.08
C VAL A 66 -15.89 11.52 4.09
N ASN A 67 -15.61 10.26 3.74
CA ASN A 67 -14.79 9.38 4.58
C ASN A 67 -13.34 9.86 4.65
N ARG A 68 -12.83 10.45 3.57
CA ARG A 68 -11.48 11.04 3.51
C ARG A 68 -11.35 12.24 4.44
N ILE A 69 -12.33 13.14 4.45
CA ILE A 69 -12.34 14.32 5.33
C ILE A 69 -12.36 13.88 6.80
N GLY A 70 -13.25 12.96 7.18
CA GLY A 70 -13.30 12.45 8.54
C GLY A 70 -11.99 11.77 8.97
N LEU A 71 -11.36 11.01 8.06
CA LEU A 71 -10.07 10.37 8.32
C LEU A 71 -8.94 11.38 8.51
N ARG A 72 -8.88 12.40 7.64
CA ARG A 72 -7.91 13.48 7.71
C ARG A 72 -8.00 14.21 9.05
N ASP A 73 -9.20 14.59 9.45
CA ASP A 73 -9.44 15.35 10.68
C ASP A 73 -9.05 14.48 11.90
N TYR A 74 -9.43 13.20 11.90
CA TYR A 74 -8.99 12.25 12.90
C TYR A 74 -7.45 12.15 13.00
N TYR A 75 -6.73 12.02 11.88
CA TYR A 75 -5.27 11.97 11.90
C TYR A 75 -4.63 13.28 12.35
N ARG A 76 -5.19 14.44 11.98
CA ARG A 76 -4.70 15.75 12.42
C ARG A 76 -4.88 15.95 13.92
N GLU A 77 -6.01 15.55 14.47
CA GLU A 77 -6.31 15.66 15.91
C GLU A 77 -5.45 14.71 16.76
N ASN A 78 -5.06 13.56 16.20
CA ASN A 78 -4.26 12.54 16.89
C ASN A 78 -2.76 12.59 16.53
N LEU A 79 -2.32 13.59 15.76
CA LEU A 79 -0.92 13.74 15.37
C LEU A 79 -0.07 14.02 16.61
N MET A 80 0.91 13.16 16.88
CA MET A 80 1.79 13.33 18.03
C MET A 80 2.69 14.55 17.83
N LYS A 81 3.07 15.20 18.94
CA LYS A 81 4.00 16.33 18.89
C LYS A 81 5.36 15.86 18.40
N ILE A 82 5.74 16.31 17.21
CA ILE A 82 7.03 16.01 16.60
C ILE A 82 8.15 16.73 17.38
N PRO A 83 9.22 16.02 17.81
CA PRO A 83 10.40 16.63 18.40
C PRO A 83 10.93 17.79 17.54
N ALA A 84 11.29 18.91 18.18
CA ALA A 84 11.70 20.12 17.47
C ALA A 84 12.92 19.92 16.56
N GLU A 85 13.79 18.96 16.89
CA GLU A 85 14.96 18.60 16.08
C GLU A 85 14.58 17.83 14.80
N LEU A 86 13.51 17.03 14.85
CA LEU A 86 12.99 16.31 13.67
C LEU A 86 12.27 17.25 12.69
N ASN A 87 11.71 18.36 13.19
CA ASN A 87 11.02 19.34 12.34
C ASN A 87 11.95 20.09 11.39
N LYS A 88 13.26 20.13 11.65
CA LYS A 88 14.21 20.81 10.77
C LYS A 88 14.51 19.94 9.54
N PRO A 89 14.32 20.46 8.31
CA PRO A 89 14.77 19.77 7.10
C PRO A 89 16.28 19.54 7.11
N THR A 90 16.69 18.36 6.64
CA THR A 90 18.09 17.96 6.47
C THR A 90 18.21 17.09 5.23
N GLU A 91 19.26 17.30 4.44
CA GLU A 91 19.58 16.43 3.29
C GLU A 91 20.15 15.07 3.72
N MET A 92 20.59 14.96 4.98
CA MET A 92 21.31 13.80 5.50
C MET A 92 20.72 13.35 6.85
N ARG A 93 19.41 13.09 6.87
CA ARG A 93 18.74 12.41 8.00
C ARG A 93 19.33 11.01 8.09
N LYS A 94 19.85 10.64 9.25
CA LYS A 94 20.45 9.33 9.47
C LYS A 94 19.57 8.50 10.39
N VAL A 95 19.45 7.22 10.09
CA VAL A 95 18.69 6.23 10.89
C VAL A 95 19.58 5.05 11.17
N SER A 96 19.99 4.88 12.43
CA SER A 96 20.79 3.75 12.92
C SER A 96 19.91 2.51 13.07
N LEU A 97 20.23 1.43 12.35
CA LEU A 97 19.47 0.18 12.47
C LEU A 97 19.66 -0.48 13.84
N LYS A 98 20.87 -0.38 14.41
CA LYS A 98 21.15 -0.86 15.77
C LYS A 98 20.27 -0.19 16.82
N GLN A 99 20.19 1.13 16.78
CA GLN A 99 19.43 1.89 17.78
C GLN A 99 17.93 1.83 17.49
N LEU A 100 17.51 1.73 16.23
CA LEU A 100 16.11 1.52 15.84
C LEU A 100 15.59 0.18 16.36
N GLU A 101 16.34 -0.92 16.17
CA GLU A 101 16.05 -2.22 16.77
C GLU A 101 15.87 -2.12 18.28
N ALA A 102 16.80 -1.44 18.97
CA ALA A 102 16.71 -1.23 20.42
C ALA A 102 15.48 -0.40 20.83
N ALA A 103 15.15 0.65 20.09
CA ALA A 103 13.99 1.51 20.34
C ALA A 103 12.67 0.78 20.14
N VAL A 104 12.56 -0.01 19.06
CA VAL A 104 11.40 -0.86 18.78
C VAL A 104 11.23 -1.89 19.89
N LYS A 105 12.30 -2.60 20.26
CA LYS A 105 12.27 -3.58 21.34
C LYS A 105 11.91 -2.97 22.69
N ALA A 106 12.47 -1.80 23.02
CA ALA A 106 12.19 -1.09 24.27
C ALA A 106 10.73 -0.58 24.32
N SER A 107 10.14 -0.24 23.17
CA SER A 107 8.74 0.17 23.12
C SER A 107 7.78 -0.94 23.54
N GLY A 108 8.12 -2.20 23.22
CA GLY A 108 7.25 -3.36 23.45
C GLY A 108 5.91 -3.31 22.70
N LYS A 109 5.80 -2.46 21.67
CA LYS A 109 4.56 -2.24 20.91
C LYS A 109 4.71 -2.75 19.47
N ASN A 110 3.60 -3.23 18.92
CA ASN A 110 3.47 -3.56 17.51
C ASN A 110 3.49 -2.31 16.62
N LEU A 111 3.87 -2.46 15.35
CA LEU A 111 3.81 -1.40 14.33
C LEU A 111 2.36 -1.12 13.94
N SER A 112 1.71 -0.34 14.78
CA SER A 112 0.33 0.11 14.69
C SER A 112 0.24 1.56 15.13
N VAL A 113 -0.93 2.18 15.06
CA VAL A 113 -1.17 3.57 15.53
C VAL A 113 -0.71 3.84 16.97
N ASN A 114 -0.57 2.81 17.80
CA ASN A 114 -0.11 2.92 19.20
C ASN A 114 1.41 3.10 19.34
N GLN A 115 2.17 2.85 18.26
CA GLN A 115 3.60 3.06 18.24
C GLN A 115 3.91 4.54 18.01
N SER A 116 5.01 5.01 18.63
CA SER A 116 5.43 6.39 18.48
C SER A 116 5.70 6.73 17.01
N GLU A 117 5.26 7.92 16.60
CA GLU A 117 5.31 8.34 15.20
C GLU A 117 6.72 8.50 14.67
N ASP A 118 7.67 8.91 15.52
CA ASP A 118 9.08 8.97 15.15
C ASP A 118 9.55 7.59 14.68
N ILE A 119 9.24 6.52 15.42
CA ILE A 119 9.58 5.13 15.03
C ILE A 119 8.82 4.71 13.78
N ARG A 120 7.50 4.96 13.72
CA ARG A 120 6.67 4.57 12.56
C ARG A 120 7.13 5.22 11.26
N PHE A 121 7.55 6.48 11.31
CA PHE A 121 7.94 7.29 10.16
C PHE A 121 9.46 7.44 10.02
N MET A 122 10.23 6.53 10.63
CA MET A 122 11.70 6.47 10.51
C MET A 122 12.37 7.84 10.63
N ALA A 123 11.97 8.60 11.67
CA ALA A 123 12.50 9.93 11.96
C ALA A 123 12.29 10.96 10.83
N GLY A 124 11.20 10.82 10.08
CA GLY A 124 10.83 11.74 9.01
C GLY A 124 11.73 11.61 7.77
N LEU A 125 12.45 10.50 7.63
CA LEU A 125 13.18 10.16 6.41
C LEU A 125 12.20 10.17 5.23
N GLN A 126 12.51 10.87 4.16
CA GLN A 126 11.66 11.00 2.96
C GLN A 126 12.03 9.98 1.89
N ARG A 127 13.29 9.55 1.86
CA ARG A 127 13.84 8.54 0.95
C ARG A 127 15.15 7.99 1.51
N VAL A 128 15.50 6.74 1.21
CA VAL A 128 16.85 6.21 1.47
C VAL A 128 17.72 6.44 0.22
N GLU A 129 18.86 7.11 0.39
CA GLU A 129 19.84 7.33 -0.68
C GLU A 129 21.15 6.60 -0.43
N TYR A 130 21.55 6.45 0.85
CA TYR A 130 22.79 5.77 1.21
C TYR A 130 22.56 4.68 2.26
N ILE A 131 23.36 3.62 2.15
CA ILE A 131 23.47 2.54 3.11
C ILE A 131 24.93 2.50 3.57
N LEU A 132 25.16 2.86 4.83
CA LEU A 132 26.50 3.04 5.38
C LEU A 132 26.75 2.04 6.50
N VAL A 133 27.81 1.26 6.37
CA VAL A 133 28.16 0.16 7.27
C VAL A 133 29.33 0.60 8.15
N TYR A 134 29.18 0.48 9.46
CA TYR A 134 30.19 0.86 10.46
C TYR A 134 30.53 -0.36 11.34
N PRO A 135 31.43 -1.26 10.89
CA PRO A 135 31.81 -2.46 11.64
C PRO A 135 32.33 -2.15 13.06
N GLU A 136 33.07 -1.05 13.21
CA GLU A 136 33.60 -0.58 14.49
C GLU A 136 32.51 -0.12 15.47
N LEU A 137 31.34 0.26 14.96
CA LEU A 137 30.19 0.66 15.77
C LEU A 137 29.16 -0.47 15.95
N GLY A 138 29.30 -1.56 15.19
CA GLY A 138 28.30 -2.62 15.18
C GLY A 138 27.00 -2.19 14.49
N ASP A 139 27.06 -1.35 13.45
CA ASP A 139 25.87 -0.63 12.95
C ASP A 139 25.79 -0.50 11.43
N ILE A 140 24.56 -0.34 10.94
CA ILE A 140 24.22 0.07 9.59
C ILE A 140 23.34 1.30 9.70
N VAL A 141 23.67 2.35 8.96
CA VAL A 141 22.97 3.62 8.97
C VAL A 141 22.35 3.86 7.60
N LEU A 142 21.03 4.02 7.57
CA LEU A 142 20.30 4.47 6.39
C LEU A 142 20.30 6.00 6.36
N VAL A 143 20.62 6.60 5.22
CA VAL A 143 20.72 8.06 5.09
C VAL A 143 19.99 8.56 3.86
N GLY A 144 19.35 9.72 4.00
CA GLY A 144 18.75 10.46 2.89
C GLY A 144 18.08 11.75 3.38
N PRO A 145 17.30 12.43 2.53
CA PRO A 145 16.61 13.65 2.93
C PRO A 145 15.55 13.33 3.99
N GLY A 146 15.42 14.19 5.00
CA GLY A 146 14.43 14.03 6.06
C GLY A 146 13.95 15.36 6.65
N GLU A 147 12.72 15.38 7.12
CA GLU A 147 12.08 16.55 7.71
C GLU A 147 10.89 16.14 8.60
N GLY A 148 10.26 17.10 9.29
CA GLY A 148 9.03 16.84 10.03
C GLY A 148 7.89 16.44 9.10
N TRP A 149 6.88 15.76 9.64
CA TRP A 149 5.70 15.32 8.90
C TRP A 149 4.41 16.04 9.29
N LYS A 150 3.41 15.98 8.42
CA LYS A 150 2.05 16.46 8.64
C LYS A 150 1.06 15.57 7.93
N VAL A 151 -0.22 15.75 8.24
CA VAL A 151 -1.32 15.10 7.51
C VAL A 151 -1.83 16.05 6.42
N ASP A 152 -1.68 15.66 5.16
CA ASP A 152 -2.17 16.42 4.00
C ASP A 152 -3.71 16.42 3.91
N ASP A 153 -4.28 17.07 2.89
CA ASP A 153 -5.73 17.13 2.72
C ASP A 153 -6.35 15.79 2.27
N ASN A 154 -5.52 14.84 1.87
CA ASN A 154 -5.91 13.51 1.42
C ASN A 154 -5.72 12.43 2.50
N ALA A 155 -5.43 12.83 3.75
CA ALA A 155 -5.15 11.97 4.89
C ALA A 155 -3.84 11.13 4.79
N ASN A 156 -2.85 11.61 4.04
CA ASN A 156 -1.52 11.03 3.96
C ASN A 156 -0.55 11.72 4.93
N TYR A 157 0.44 10.98 5.41
CA TYR A 157 1.57 11.53 6.18
C TYR A 157 2.68 11.94 5.22
N VAL A 158 2.97 13.23 5.15
CA VAL A 158 3.93 13.82 4.21
C VAL A 158 4.87 14.80 4.91
N GLY A 159 6.04 15.04 4.33
CA GLY A 159 6.96 16.09 4.75
C GLY A 159 6.30 17.47 4.81
N VAL A 160 6.63 18.25 5.84
CA VAL A 160 6.03 19.57 6.08
C VAL A 160 6.31 20.53 4.93
N THR A 161 7.53 20.50 4.40
CA THR A 161 8.09 21.41 3.41
C THR A 161 7.96 20.84 2.00
N THR A 162 8.36 19.59 1.78
CA THR A 162 8.42 19.00 0.44
C THR A 162 7.10 18.39 -0.02
N GLY A 163 6.21 18.02 0.91
CA GLY A 163 4.99 17.27 0.60
C GLY A 163 5.25 15.82 0.13
N ARG A 164 6.49 15.33 0.20
CA ARG A 164 6.82 13.94 -0.12
C ARG A 164 6.32 12.99 0.99
N PRO A 165 5.99 11.73 0.68
CA PRO A 165 5.62 10.77 1.71
C PRO A 165 6.82 10.41 2.58
N VAL A 166 6.56 10.23 3.88
CA VAL A 166 7.57 9.79 4.84
C VAL A 166 7.78 8.27 4.74
N VAL A 167 9.03 7.83 4.82
CA VAL A 167 9.40 6.42 4.84
C VAL A 167 8.80 5.76 6.09
N ARG A 168 8.22 4.56 5.90
CA ARG A 168 7.56 3.86 6.99
C ARG A 168 8.30 2.60 7.41
N LEU A 169 8.43 2.43 8.72
CA LEU A 169 9.05 1.24 9.28
C LEU A 169 8.28 -0.03 8.96
N GLU A 170 6.95 0.04 8.84
CA GLU A 170 6.12 -1.12 8.46
C GLU A 170 6.49 -1.66 7.07
N ASP A 171 6.75 -0.78 6.10
CA ASP A 171 7.15 -1.18 4.74
C ASP A 171 8.59 -1.72 4.73
N PHE A 172 9.47 -1.13 5.54
CA PHE A 172 10.85 -1.60 5.65
C PHE A 172 10.91 -3.00 6.29
N VAL A 173 10.13 -3.24 7.33
CA VAL A 173 10.00 -4.57 7.96
C VAL A 173 9.43 -5.58 6.97
N VAL A 174 8.43 -5.22 6.17
CA VAL A 174 7.95 -6.11 5.09
C VAL A 174 9.07 -6.41 4.09
N ALA A 175 9.79 -5.38 3.60
CA ALA A 175 10.89 -5.56 2.66
C ALA A 175 12.01 -6.47 3.19
N LEU A 176 12.41 -6.31 4.46
CA LEU A 176 13.39 -7.17 5.12
C LEU A 176 12.90 -8.61 5.23
N ARG A 177 11.66 -8.81 5.69
CA ARG A 177 11.10 -10.15 5.97
C ARG A 177 10.75 -10.95 4.72
N THR A 178 10.61 -10.29 3.57
CA THR A 178 10.26 -10.97 2.31
C THR A 178 11.38 -10.98 1.28
N VAL A 179 12.58 -10.51 1.64
CA VAL A 179 13.72 -10.39 0.72
C VAL A 179 14.08 -11.71 0.02
N ASP A 180 14.01 -12.83 0.73
CA ASP A 180 14.32 -14.16 0.18
C ASP A 180 13.22 -14.66 -0.79
N ASN A 181 11.95 -14.39 -0.47
CA ASN A 181 10.84 -14.70 -1.38
C ASN A 181 10.94 -13.84 -2.65
N ALA A 182 11.26 -12.55 -2.50
CA ALA A 182 11.48 -11.62 -3.59
C ALA A 182 12.66 -12.06 -4.50
N ARG A 183 13.65 -12.78 -3.97
CA ARG A 183 14.76 -13.35 -4.77
C ARG A 183 14.30 -14.39 -5.78
N GLN A 184 13.24 -15.15 -5.46
CA GLN A 184 12.81 -16.30 -6.25
C GLN A 184 11.77 -15.93 -7.31
N GLY A 185 10.89 -14.96 -7.02
CA GLY A 185 9.77 -14.60 -7.90
C GLY A 185 9.49 -13.10 -8.04
N GLY A 186 10.32 -12.24 -7.45
CA GLY A 186 10.05 -10.80 -7.37
C GLY A 186 8.91 -10.45 -6.42
N ILE A 187 8.54 -9.17 -6.38
CA ILE A 187 7.31 -8.69 -5.74
C ILE A 187 6.45 -8.09 -6.84
N THR A 188 5.22 -8.58 -6.97
CA THR A 188 4.31 -8.10 -8.01
C THR A 188 2.93 -7.81 -7.48
N CYS A 189 2.24 -6.89 -8.17
CA CYS A 189 0.81 -6.69 -8.09
C CYS A 189 0.27 -6.68 -9.51
N SER A 190 -0.84 -7.34 -9.78
CA SER A 190 -1.55 -7.23 -11.05
C SER A 190 -3.05 -7.06 -10.83
N ILE A 191 -3.69 -6.32 -11.73
CA ILE A 191 -5.14 -6.15 -11.80
C ILE A 191 -5.55 -6.57 -13.21
N ASP A 192 -6.22 -7.71 -13.30
CA ASP A 192 -6.43 -8.45 -14.55
C ASP A 192 -7.85 -9.03 -14.64
N PRO A 193 -8.53 -8.94 -15.78
CA PRO A 193 -9.76 -9.69 -16.02
C PRO A 193 -9.54 -11.19 -15.88
N THR A 194 -10.60 -11.88 -15.46
CA THR A 194 -10.65 -13.35 -15.49
C THR A 194 -10.58 -13.86 -16.93
N ALA A 195 -10.13 -15.10 -17.12
CA ALA A 195 -10.09 -15.73 -18.44
C ALA A 195 -11.49 -15.75 -19.08
N GLU A 196 -12.53 -16.05 -18.30
CA GLU A 196 -13.92 -16.04 -18.74
C GLU A 196 -14.39 -14.62 -19.09
N GLY A 197 -13.93 -13.61 -18.33
CA GLY A 197 -14.18 -12.20 -18.64
C GLY A 197 -13.60 -11.77 -19.98
N ARG A 198 -12.37 -12.21 -20.28
CA ARG A 198 -11.71 -11.95 -21.57
C ARG A 198 -12.44 -12.63 -22.72
N GLN A 199 -12.86 -13.89 -22.55
CA GLN A 199 -13.65 -14.60 -23.56
C GLN A 199 -15.00 -13.95 -23.84
N ARG A 200 -15.72 -13.51 -22.79
CA ARG A 200 -16.99 -12.77 -22.97
C ARG A 200 -16.79 -11.44 -23.67
N LEU A 201 -15.69 -10.74 -23.37
CA LEU A 201 -15.35 -9.49 -24.05
C LEU A 201 -15.05 -9.74 -25.53
N ASP A 202 -14.23 -10.75 -25.85
CA ASP A 202 -13.88 -11.09 -27.23
C ASP A 202 -15.13 -11.42 -28.07
N GLN A 203 -16.03 -12.24 -27.53
CA GLN A 203 -17.33 -12.54 -28.13
C GLN A 203 -18.17 -11.29 -28.37
N LEU A 204 -18.22 -10.38 -27.40
CA LEU A 204 -18.93 -9.10 -27.54
C LEU A 204 -18.31 -8.28 -28.67
N LEU A 205 -16.99 -8.07 -28.66
CA LEU A 205 -16.30 -7.25 -29.66
C LEU A 205 -16.43 -7.81 -31.08
N GLY A 206 -16.41 -9.14 -31.25
CA GLY A 206 -16.66 -9.79 -32.54
C GLY A 206 -18.06 -9.53 -33.12
N SER A 207 -19.03 -9.16 -32.27
CA SER A 207 -20.41 -8.84 -32.68
C SER A 207 -20.66 -7.34 -32.93
N VAL A 208 -19.77 -6.46 -32.45
CA VAL A 208 -19.96 -5.00 -32.50
C VAL A 208 -19.55 -4.46 -33.87
N ARG A 209 -20.54 -4.06 -34.68
CA ARG A 209 -20.30 -3.41 -36.00
C ARG A 209 -20.09 -1.90 -35.91
N GLN A 210 -20.61 -1.28 -34.86
CA GLN A 210 -20.45 0.14 -34.60
C GLN A 210 -20.40 0.37 -33.09
N PHE A 211 -19.31 0.98 -32.63
CA PHE A 211 -19.15 1.31 -31.23
C PHE A 211 -19.94 2.59 -30.88
N GLY A 212 -20.60 2.57 -29.72
CA GLY A 212 -21.36 3.69 -29.16
C GLY A 212 -21.43 3.60 -27.63
N PRO A 213 -22.00 4.59 -26.93
CA PRO A 213 -22.02 4.62 -25.45
C PRO A 213 -22.62 3.36 -24.79
N GLY A 214 -23.65 2.76 -25.38
CA GLY A 214 -24.26 1.52 -24.86
C GLY A 214 -23.37 0.27 -24.96
N VAL A 215 -22.27 0.32 -25.73
CA VAL A 215 -21.28 -0.76 -25.80
C VAL A 215 -20.37 -0.76 -24.57
N LEU A 216 -20.17 0.39 -23.91
CA LEU A 216 -19.34 0.52 -22.70
C LEU A 216 -19.90 -0.30 -21.53
N ASP A 217 -21.18 -0.14 -21.22
CA ASP A 217 -21.86 -0.94 -20.21
C ASP A 217 -21.80 -2.44 -20.56
N GLY A 218 -21.84 -2.76 -21.85
CA GLY A 218 -21.66 -4.11 -22.36
C GLY A 218 -20.26 -4.66 -22.09
N ILE A 219 -19.23 -3.86 -22.31
CA ILE A 219 -17.82 -4.21 -22.06
C ILE A 219 -17.59 -4.43 -20.56
N GLU A 220 -18.06 -3.53 -19.71
CA GLU A 220 -17.90 -3.65 -18.25
C GLU A 220 -18.59 -4.92 -17.73
N LYS A 221 -19.80 -5.20 -18.20
CA LYS A 221 -20.54 -6.43 -17.86
C LYS A 221 -19.87 -7.69 -18.41
N ALA A 222 -19.35 -7.63 -19.63
CA ALA A 222 -18.69 -8.76 -20.28
C ALA A 222 -17.41 -9.14 -19.53
N LEU A 223 -16.53 -8.16 -19.26
CA LEU A 223 -15.33 -8.38 -18.47
C LEU A 223 -15.65 -8.83 -17.05
N GLY A 224 -16.62 -8.17 -16.39
CA GLY A 224 -16.91 -8.39 -14.98
C GLY A 224 -15.81 -7.85 -14.07
N PRO A 225 -15.83 -8.19 -12.76
CA PRO A 225 -14.79 -7.79 -11.84
C PRO A 225 -13.42 -8.39 -12.23
N GLN A 226 -12.39 -7.56 -12.18
CA GLN A 226 -11.00 -7.95 -12.39
C GLN A 226 -10.43 -8.52 -11.09
N GLN A 227 -9.55 -9.50 -11.22
CA GLN A 227 -8.85 -10.13 -10.11
C GLN A 227 -7.59 -9.34 -9.76
N VAL A 228 -7.37 -9.19 -8.45
CA VAL A 228 -6.14 -8.60 -7.91
C VAL A 228 -5.25 -9.73 -7.43
N THR A 229 -4.04 -9.80 -7.97
CA THR A 229 -3.01 -10.77 -7.53
C THR A 229 -1.83 -10.03 -6.95
N VAL A 230 -1.44 -10.36 -5.72
CA VAL A 230 -0.23 -9.82 -5.07
C VAL A 230 0.70 -10.97 -4.73
N THR A 231 1.97 -10.86 -5.10
CA THR A 231 3.00 -11.88 -4.84
C THR A 231 4.23 -11.26 -4.18
N GLY A 232 5.01 -12.07 -3.47
CA GLY A 232 6.26 -11.65 -2.83
C GLY A 232 6.10 -10.88 -1.51
N VAL A 233 4.89 -10.40 -1.17
CA VAL A 233 4.58 -9.72 0.11
C VAL A 233 3.26 -10.19 0.71
N PRO A 234 3.01 -10.04 2.03
CA PRO A 234 1.71 -10.36 2.62
C PRO A 234 0.60 -9.51 2.01
N ALA A 235 -0.43 -10.12 1.44
CA ALA A 235 -1.55 -9.42 0.79
C ALA A 235 -2.36 -8.54 1.76
N THR A 236 -2.24 -8.78 3.07
CA THR A 236 -2.87 -8.02 4.16
C THR A 236 -1.99 -6.89 4.70
N SER A 237 -0.84 -6.60 4.07
CA SER A 237 0.06 -5.52 4.51
C SER A 237 -0.30 -4.17 3.88
N ARG A 238 0.13 -3.07 4.50
CA ARG A 238 0.11 -1.73 3.88
C ARG A 238 0.92 -1.71 2.57
N PHE A 239 2.05 -2.43 2.54
CA PHE A 239 2.89 -2.56 1.37
C PHE A 239 2.08 -3.07 0.17
N ALA A 240 1.36 -4.18 0.31
CA ALA A 240 0.49 -4.73 -0.73
C ALA A 240 -0.58 -3.73 -1.20
N ARG A 241 -1.21 -3.01 -0.27
CA ARG A 241 -2.18 -1.96 -0.61
C ARG A 241 -1.56 -0.83 -1.41
N THR A 242 -0.32 -0.45 -1.10
CA THR A 242 0.42 0.60 -1.85
C THR A 242 0.68 0.17 -3.29
N LEU A 243 1.04 -1.10 -3.52
CA LEU A 243 1.20 -1.65 -4.88
C LEU A 243 -0.12 -1.55 -5.67
N VAL A 244 -1.21 -2.07 -5.09
CA VAL A 244 -2.55 -2.08 -5.71
C VAL A 244 -3.05 -0.66 -5.98
N ALA A 245 -2.91 0.23 -5.00
CA ALA A 245 -3.36 1.62 -5.12
C ALA A 245 -2.62 2.37 -6.22
N SER A 246 -1.31 2.12 -6.36
CA SER A 246 -0.49 2.79 -7.39
C SER A 246 -0.88 2.34 -8.80
N ASP A 247 -1.05 1.03 -9.04
CA ASP A 247 -1.53 0.53 -10.34
C ASP A 247 -2.95 1.03 -10.66
N PHE A 248 -3.86 0.93 -9.68
CA PHE A 248 -5.23 1.42 -9.81
C PHE A 248 -5.28 2.90 -10.21
N LYS A 249 -4.50 3.75 -9.53
CA LYS A 249 -4.46 5.19 -9.85
C LYS A 249 -3.78 5.50 -11.17
N MET A 250 -2.67 4.82 -11.49
CA MET A 250 -1.99 4.95 -12.78
C MET A 250 -2.97 4.70 -13.93
N LYS A 251 -3.70 3.58 -13.89
CA LYS A 251 -4.69 3.20 -14.91
C LYS A 251 -5.79 4.26 -15.02
N ARG A 252 -6.31 4.76 -13.90
CA ARG A 252 -7.35 5.80 -13.90
C ARG A 252 -6.89 7.12 -14.53
N ILE A 253 -5.63 7.52 -14.30
CA ILE A 253 -5.03 8.70 -14.97
C ILE A 253 -4.89 8.43 -16.47
N ALA A 254 -4.36 7.26 -16.86
CA ALA A 254 -4.20 6.87 -18.26
C ALA A 254 -5.54 6.90 -19.02
N MET A 255 -6.58 6.39 -18.37
CA MET A 255 -7.94 6.29 -18.88
C MET A 255 -8.76 7.58 -18.79
N LYS A 256 -8.22 8.68 -18.26
CA LYS A 256 -9.00 9.92 -18.06
C LYS A 256 -10.21 9.73 -17.13
N LEU A 257 -10.20 8.70 -16.28
CA LEU A 257 -11.20 8.48 -15.24
C LEU A 257 -10.95 9.40 -14.04
N ASP A 258 -9.69 9.77 -13.83
CA ASP A 258 -9.28 10.87 -12.96
C ASP A 258 -8.46 11.87 -13.78
N ALA A 259 -8.58 13.15 -13.42
CA ALA A 259 -7.66 14.16 -13.93
C ALA A 259 -6.26 13.92 -13.35
N SER A 260 -5.23 14.08 -14.17
CA SER A 260 -3.85 14.09 -13.66
C SER A 260 -3.69 15.22 -12.65
N PRO A 261 -3.11 14.96 -11.47
CA PRO A 261 -2.83 16.00 -10.48
C PRO A 261 -1.59 16.83 -10.85
N VAL A 262 -0.88 16.46 -11.93
CA VAL A 262 0.34 17.12 -12.39
C VAL A 262 0.15 17.72 -13.78
N ALA A 263 0.59 18.97 -13.92
CA ALA A 263 0.56 19.69 -15.19
C ALA A 263 1.44 19.01 -16.25
N GLY A 264 0.93 18.95 -17.48
CA GLY A 264 1.67 18.35 -18.58
C GLY A 264 1.68 16.82 -18.57
N LEU A 265 0.90 16.13 -17.74
CA LEU A 265 0.63 14.70 -17.91
C LEU A 265 -0.82 14.50 -18.40
N PRO A 266 -1.07 14.47 -19.73
CA PRO A 266 -2.38 14.17 -20.27
C PRO A 266 -2.72 12.68 -20.08
N SER A 267 -4.00 12.34 -20.19
CA SER A 267 -4.41 10.94 -20.30
C SER A 267 -3.90 10.33 -21.61
N PHE A 268 -3.74 9.02 -21.66
CA PHE A 268 -3.45 8.31 -22.91
C PHE A 268 -4.53 8.60 -23.97
N LEU A 269 -5.80 8.67 -23.53
CA LEU A 269 -6.94 9.03 -24.38
C LEU A 269 -6.77 10.39 -25.06
N ASP A 270 -6.20 11.38 -24.38
CA ASP A 270 -5.97 12.71 -24.95
C ASP A 270 -4.81 12.71 -25.96
N MET A 271 -3.89 11.75 -25.87
CA MET A 271 -2.73 11.63 -26.76
C MET A 271 -3.04 10.91 -28.07
N MET A 272 -4.09 10.09 -28.10
CA MET A 272 -4.54 9.41 -29.31
C MET A 272 -5.13 10.40 -30.33
N LYS A 273 -4.80 10.19 -31.60
CA LYS A 273 -5.20 11.05 -32.73
C LYS A 273 -5.93 10.30 -33.87
N GLY A 274 -6.28 9.02 -33.68
CA GLY A 274 -6.87 8.15 -34.72
C GLY A 274 -7.05 6.70 -34.27
N GLY A 275 -7.42 5.83 -35.22
CA GLY A 275 -7.91 4.45 -35.03
C GLY A 275 -7.09 3.51 -34.13
N LEU A 276 -7.81 2.49 -33.63
CA LEU A 276 -7.38 1.57 -32.59
C LEU A 276 -6.74 0.30 -33.17
N ASP A 277 -5.44 0.33 -33.45
CA ASP A 277 -4.70 -0.92 -33.74
C ASP A 277 -4.44 -1.74 -32.45
N ASN A 278 -4.54 -1.12 -31.27
CA ASN A 278 -4.60 -1.83 -29.99
C ASN A 278 -5.46 -1.03 -28.98
N MET A 279 -6.59 -1.60 -28.56
CA MET A 279 -7.53 -0.99 -27.60
C MET A 279 -7.12 -1.17 -26.14
N MET A 280 -6.10 -2.00 -25.87
CA MET A 280 -5.73 -2.46 -24.52
C MET A 280 -4.20 -2.51 -24.32
N PRO A 281 -3.51 -1.38 -24.29
CA PRO A 281 -2.11 -1.37 -23.86
C PRO A 281 -2.01 -1.81 -22.39
N ARG A 282 -1.00 -2.64 -22.09
CA ARG A 282 -0.63 -2.98 -20.72
C ARG A 282 0.32 -1.90 -20.20
N TRP A 283 0.10 -1.42 -18.98
CA TRP A 283 1.04 -0.55 -18.27
C TRP A 283 1.39 -1.12 -16.91
N TRP A 284 2.65 -1.08 -16.53
CA TRP A 284 3.05 -1.43 -15.17
C TRP A 284 4.16 -0.51 -14.67
N ILE A 285 4.25 -0.38 -13.36
CA ILE A 285 5.30 0.41 -12.71
C ILE A 285 6.40 -0.56 -12.27
N ALA A 286 7.62 -0.36 -12.77
CA ALA A 286 8.78 -1.20 -12.50
C ALA A 286 9.91 -0.43 -11.82
N THR A 287 10.81 -1.15 -11.16
CA THR A 287 12.07 -0.58 -10.64
C THR A 287 13.00 -0.13 -11.76
N ASP A 288 13.59 1.06 -11.65
CA ASP A 288 14.54 1.64 -12.62
C ASP A 288 15.65 2.40 -11.92
N TYR A 289 16.77 1.72 -11.70
CA TYR A 289 17.94 2.24 -11.01
C TYR A 289 19.14 2.31 -11.95
N GLU A 290 19.95 3.34 -11.77
CA GLU A 290 21.32 3.32 -12.25
C GLU A 290 22.12 2.26 -11.46
N PRO A 291 23.29 1.80 -11.96
CA PRO A 291 24.16 0.94 -11.15
C PRO A 291 24.37 1.54 -9.76
N LEU A 292 24.30 0.74 -8.69
CA LEU A 292 24.55 1.26 -7.34
C LEU A 292 25.99 1.76 -7.24
N ALA A 293 26.23 2.91 -6.65
CA ALA A 293 27.61 3.31 -6.36
C ALA A 293 28.06 2.68 -5.03
N LYS A 294 29.31 2.22 -4.97
CA LYS A 294 29.89 1.63 -3.75
C LYS A 294 31.30 2.13 -3.48
N SER A 295 31.70 2.16 -2.22
CA SER A 295 33.11 2.33 -1.86
C SER A 295 33.92 1.07 -2.18
N GLU A 296 35.23 1.22 -2.33
CA GLU A 296 36.15 0.11 -2.65
C GLU A 296 36.14 -0.99 -1.57
N ASP A 297 35.97 -0.60 -0.31
CA ASP A 297 35.85 -1.52 0.83
C ASP A 297 34.44 -2.14 0.99
N GLY A 298 33.46 -1.73 0.17
CA GLY A 298 32.08 -2.22 0.23
C GLY A 298 31.32 -1.82 1.51
N LEU A 299 31.81 -0.83 2.27
CA LEU A 299 31.19 -0.33 3.49
C LEU A 299 30.21 0.82 3.26
N ALA A 300 30.12 1.34 2.04
CA ALA A 300 29.26 2.46 1.73
C ALA A 300 28.63 2.27 0.36
N TRP A 301 27.32 2.46 0.29
CA TRP A 301 26.54 2.26 -0.91
C TRP A 301 25.59 3.43 -1.14
N GLN A 302 25.31 3.72 -2.40
CA GLN A 302 24.36 4.75 -2.81
C GLN A 302 23.38 4.19 -3.84
N ILE A 303 22.09 4.40 -3.58
CA ILE A 303 21.00 4.19 -4.53
C ILE A 303 21.00 5.37 -5.51
N ARG A 304 21.08 5.06 -6.81
CA ARG A 304 21.17 6.07 -7.88
C ARG A 304 20.04 5.94 -8.88
N GLY A 305 19.75 7.05 -9.55
CA GLY A 305 18.64 7.16 -10.49
C GLY A 305 17.29 7.41 -9.81
N ARG A 306 16.24 7.41 -10.64
CA ARG A 306 14.86 7.72 -10.24
C ARG A 306 14.20 6.66 -9.37
N GLY A 307 14.66 5.42 -9.48
CA GLY A 307 14.15 4.23 -8.77
C GLY A 307 12.93 3.57 -9.41
N VAL A 308 12.22 4.27 -10.31
CA VAL A 308 10.93 3.85 -10.85
C VAL A 308 10.74 4.25 -12.30
N LYS A 309 10.15 3.36 -13.10
CA LYS A 309 9.78 3.62 -14.50
C LYS A 309 8.43 2.99 -14.81
N VAL A 310 7.64 3.70 -15.61
CA VAL A 310 6.42 3.15 -16.18
C VAL A 310 6.77 2.44 -17.48
N MET A 311 6.34 1.20 -17.58
CA MET A 311 6.58 0.29 -18.69
C MET A 311 5.28 0.05 -19.45
N THR A 312 5.39 -0.36 -20.72
CA THR A 312 4.23 -0.72 -21.52
C THR A 312 4.55 -1.81 -22.53
N GLU A 313 3.54 -2.61 -22.86
CA GLU A 313 3.58 -3.60 -23.93
C GLU A 313 2.18 -3.83 -24.51
N ASP A 314 2.11 -4.35 -25.72
CA ASP A 314 0.89 -4.87 -26.31
C ASP A 314 0.67 -6.32 -25.84
N GLU A 315 -0.56 -6.65 -25.44
CA GLU A 315 -0.96 -8.01 -25.06
C GLU A 315 -1.69 -8.74 -26.19
N PHE A 316 -1.51 -10.05 -26.24
CA PHE A 316 -2.30 -10.97 -27.05
C PHE A 316 -3.11 -11.90 -26.15
N ILE A 317 -4.41 -12.02 -26.44
CA ILE A 317 -5.33 -12.93 -25.75
C ILE A 317 -5.46 -14.20 -26.61
N GLY A 318 -5.07 -15.34 -26.05
CA GLY A 318 -5.26 -16.65 -26.68
C GLY A 318 -6.71 -17.13 -26.62
N ASP A 319 -7.05 -18.14 -27.43
CA ASP A 319 -8.40 -18.71 -27.51
C ASP A 319 -8.91 -19.26 -26.15
N ASP A 320 -8.00 -19.64 -25.26
CA ASP A 320 -8.27 -20.11 -23.91
C ASP A 320 -8.42 -18.96 -22.88
N GLY A 321 -8.33 -17.70 -23.31
CA GLY A 321 -8.37 -16.52 -22.45
C GLY A 321 -7.04 -16.23 -21.74
N SER A 322 -5.96 -16.99 -22.03
CA SER A 322 -4.62 -16.68 -21.55
C SER A 322 -4.08 -15.41 -22.20
N VAL A 323 -3.18 -14.72 -21.50
CA VAL A 323 -2.57 -13.48 -21.98
C VAL A 323 -1.07 -13.67 -22.10
N THR A 324 -0.52 -13.29 -23.25
CA THR A 324 0.92 -13.23 -23.45
C THR A 324 1.32 -11.85 -23.93
N GLY A 325 2.38 -11.29 -23.35
CA GLY A 325 3.01 -10.07 -23.85
C GLY A 325 3.56 -10.34 -25.24
N THR A 326 3.22 -9.50 -26.21
CA THR A 326 3.67 -9.68 -27.60
C THR A 326 5.09 -9.18 -27.83
N GLY A 327 5.67 -8.47 -26.86
CA GLY A 327 6.94 -7.74 -26.99
C GLY A 327 6.87 -6.54 -27.94
N LYS A 328 5.71 -6.29 -28.56
CA LYS A 328 5.45 -5.08 -29.36
C LYS A 328 4.99 -3.97 -28.44
N VAL A 329 5.27 -2.74 -28.84
CA VAL A 329 4.92 -1.56 -28.06
C VAL A 329 4.22 -0.55 -28.96
N ASN A 330 2.99 -0.18 -28.59
CA ASN A 330 2.30 0.95 -29.18
C ASN A 330 3.09 2.26 -28.91
N PRO A 331 3.52 3.02 -29.95
CA PRO A 331 4.33 4.23 -29.76
C PRO A 331 3.66 5.33 -28.92
N ILE A 332 2.32 5.43 -28.95
CA ILE A 332 1.57 6.39 -28.12
C ILE A 332 1.55 5.90 -26.67
N ALA A 333 1.39 4.61 -26.44
CA ALA A 333 1.43 4.03 -25.09
C ALA A 333 2.82 4.18 -24.47
N GLN A 334 3.88 3.99 -25.26
CA GLN A 334 5.26 4.24 -24.83
C GLN A 334 5.45 5.70 -24.47
N LYS A 335 5.01 6.62 -25.34
CA LYS A 335 5.13 8.05 -25.09
C LYS A 335 4.38 8.48 -23.82
N TRP A 336 3.23 7.87 -23.52
CA TRP A 336 2.51 8.14 -22.28
C TRP A 336 3.28 7.61 -21.07
N ALA A 337 3.79 6.37 -21.13
CA ALA A 337 4.60 5.77 -20.08
C ALA A 337 5.89 6.56 -19.80
N ASP A 338 6.60 7.01 -20.83
CA ASP A 338 7.78 7.87 -20.72
C ASP A 338 7.43 9.19 -20.04
N LYS A 339 6.29 9.79 -20.39
CA LYS A 339 5.86 11.06 -19.82
C LYS A 339 5.44 10.94 -18.35
N MET A 340 4.77 9.86 -17.98
CA MET A 340 4.48 9.57 -16.59
C MET A 340 5.77 9.34 -15.79
N THR A 341 6.74 8.63 -16.37
CA THR A 341 8.07 8.44 -15.77
C THR A 341 8.80 9.77 -15.56
N GLU A 342 8.79 10.66 -16.55
CA GLU A 342 9.37 12.01 -16.46
C GLU A 342 8.71 12.83 -15.34
N LYS A 343 7.38 12.71 -15.20
CA LYS A 343 6.57 13.43 -14.20
C LYS A 343 6.45 12.71 -12.86
N TYR A 344 7.15 11.60 -12.65
CA TYR A 344 6.93 10.75 -11.47
C TYR A 344 7.31 11.45 -10.16
N GLU A 345 8.32 12.32 -10.15
CA GLU A 345 8.68 13.11 -8.98
C GLU A 345 7.57 14.09 -8.57
N GLU A 346 7.01 14.82 -9.54
CA GLU A 346 5.88 15.72 -9.31
C GLU A 346 4.64 14.94 -8.86
N LEU A 347 4.41 13.76 -9.45
CA LEU A 347 3.31 12.86 -9.08
C LEU A 347 3.45 12.36 -7.64
N SER A 348 4.68 12.06 -7.20
CA SER A 348 4.97 11.58 -5.84
C SER A 348 4.63 12.60 -4.76
N VAL A 349 4.57 13.89 -5.11
CA VAL A 349 4.13 14.96 -4.20
C VAL A 349 2.62 15.19 -4.33
N ALA A 350 2.11 15.25 -5.56
CA ALA A 350 0.71 15.58 -5.82
C ALA A 350 -0.26 14.45 -5.44
N ASP A 351 0.19 13.20 -5.56
CA ASP A 351 -0.51 12.00 -5.10
C ASP A 351 0.49 11.07 -4.38
N PRO A 352 0.62 11.21 -3.04
CA PRO A 352 1.69 10.57 -2.26
C PRO A 352 1.80 9.04 -2.38
N VAL A 353 0.78 8.35 -2.90
CA VAL A 353 0.87 6.90 -3.13
C VAL A 353 1.99 6.53 -4.10
N PHE A 354 2.27 7.37 -5.10
CA PHE A 354 3.36 7.12 -6.05
C PHE A 354 4.74 7.27 -5.38
N GLY A 355 4.86 8.21 -4.43
CA GLY A 355 6.06 8.36 -3.62
C GLY A 355 6.20 7.25 -2.59
N ASP A 356 5.10 6.79 -1.99
CA ASP A 356 5.07 5.62 -1.11
C ASP A 356 5.54 4.37 -1.86
N LEU A 357 5.09 4.19 -3.11
CA LEU A 357 5.57 3.10 -3.97
C LEU A 357 7.07 3.22 -4.25
N ARG A 358 7.59 4.41 -4.55
CA ARG A 358 9.04 4.60 -4.74
C ARG A 358 9.81 4.26 -3.46
N ASN A 359 9.34 4.72 -2.30
CA ASN A 359 9.96 4.38 -1.03
C ASN A 359 9.93 2.87 -0.78
N ALA A 360 8.82 2.19 -1.09
CA ALA A 360 8.72 0.74 -1.01
C ALA A 360 9.75 0.03 -1.93
N MET A 361 9.92 0.53 -3.16
CA MET A 361 10.95 0.05 -4.09
C MET A 361 12.37 0.26 -3.55
N ASP A 362 12.69 1.46 -3.05
CA ASP A 362 14.01 1.78 -2.49
C ASP A 362 14.30 0.87 -1.28
N LEU A 363 13.32 0.66 -0.39
CA LEU A 363 13.44 -0.23 0.77
C LEU A 363 13.66 -1.69 0.38
N CYS A 364 13.02 -2.17 -0.70
CA CYS A 364 13.31 -3.49 -1.24
C CYS A 364 14.74 -3.61 -1.79
N VAL A 365 15.28 -2.55 -2.40
CA VAL A 365 16.70 -2.49 -2.82
C VAL A 365 17.62 -2.51 -1.60
N VAL A 366 17.31 -1.74 -0.55
CA VAL A 366 18.05 -1.77 0.72
C VAL A 366 18.08 -3.18 1.31
N ALA A 367 16.91 -3.84 1.42
CA ALA A 367 16.82 -5.20 1.95
C ALA A 367 17.60 -6.20 1.10
N ALA A 368 17.45 -6.16 -0.23
CA ALA A 368 18.18 -7.02 -1.15
C ALA A 368 19.70 -6.78 -1.07
N LEU A 369 20.14 -5.54 -0.92
CA LEU A 369 21.55 -5.21 -0.76
C LEU A 369 22.11 -5.74 0.57
N ILE A 370 21.38 -5.55 1.68
CA ILE A 370 21.74 -6.09 3.00
C ILE A 370 21.96 -7.60 2.93
N ALA A 371 21.00 -8.32 2.34
CA ALA A 371 21.07 -9.78 2.19
C ALA A 371 22.17 -10.23 1.23
N LYS A 372 22.27 -9.61 0.05
CA LYS A 372 23.22 -10.00 -1.00
C LYS A 372 24.68 -9.82 -0.59
N GLU A 373 24.98 -8.70 0.07
CA GLU A 373 26.34 -8.31 0.42
C GLU A 373 26.74 -8.74 1.84
N GLY A 374 25.86 -9.43 2.58
CA GLY A 374 26.10 -9.83 3.97
C GLY A 374 26.41 -8.63 4.86
N LEU A 375 25.64 -7.54 4.70
CA LEU A 375 25.97 -6.27 5.37
C LEU A 375 25.81 -6.36 6.89
N LEU A 376 24.88 -7.18 7.39
CA LEU A 376 24.71 -7.40 8.83
C LEU A 376 25.94 -8.09 9.44
N GLU A 377 26.48 -9.10 8.75
CA GLU A 377 27.68 -9.81 9.16
C GLU A 377 28.91 -8.90 9.10
N LYS A 378 29.06 -8.12 8.02
CA LYS A 378 30.13 -7.12 7.89
C LYS A 378 30.07 -6.07 9.00
N ALA A 379 28.87 -5.66 9.38
CA ALA A 379 28.64 -4.72 10.47
C ALA A 379 28.80 -5.35 11.86
N ASN A 380 28.84 -6.68 12.01
CA ASN A 380 28.64 -7.36 13.30
C ASN A 380 27.34 -6.90 14.01
N LEU A 381 26.26 -6.73 13.24
CA LEU A 381 24.96 -6.25 13.70
C LEU A 381 23.92 -7.37 13.70
N LYS A 382 23.11 -7.44 14.75
CA LYS A 382 21.92 -8.30 14.83
C LYS A 382 20.67 -7.45 15.02
N ILE A 383 19.64 -7.71 14.22
CA ILE A 383 18.35 -7.02 14.25
C ILE A 383 17.17 -8.02 14.24
N PRO A 384 17.12 -8.98 15.19
CA PRO A 384 16.14 -10.07 15.18
C PRO A 384 14.68 -9.59 15.23
N THR A 385 14.39 -8.47 15.90
CA THR A 385 13.03 -7.93 15.99
C THR A 385 12.56 -7.38 14.64
N LEU A 386 13.41 -6.62 13.94
CA LEU A 386 13.11 -6.14 12.58
C LEU A 386 12.98 -7.30 11.58
N LEU A 387 13.87 -8.29 11.65
CA LEU A 387 13.83 -9.51 10.81
C LEU A 387 12.68 -10.45 11.16
N GLY A 388 12.00 -10.26 12.30
CA GLY A 388 10.89 -11.10 12.74
C GLY A 388 11.30 -12.45 13.32
N GLU A 389 12.59 -12.65 13.63
CA GLU A 389 13.12 -13.90 14.18
C GLU A 389 12.61 -14.17 15.61
N ASP A 390 12.29 -13.11 16.35
CA ASP A 390 11.80 -13.19 17.73
C ASP A 390 10.28 -13.06 17.86
N ASN A 391 9.56 -12.83 16.75
CA ASN A 391 8.11 -12.60 16.69
C ASN A 391 7.57 -11.49 17.61
N ASN A 392 8.41 -10.54 18.06
CA ASN A 392 8.02 -9.48 19.00
C ASN A 392 7.47 -8.22 18.32
N LEU A 393 7.44 -8.20 17.00
CA LEU A 393 6.98 -7.05 16.21
C LEU A 393 5.98 -7.48 15.15
N ALA A 394 4.69 -7.40 15.50
CA ALA A 394 3.61 -7.56 14.54
C ALA A 394 3.41 -6.25 13.75
N ILE A 395 3.03 -6.41 12.48
CA ILE A 395 2.60 -5.31 11.62
C ILE A 395 1.08 -5.22 11.63
N GLN A 396 0.54 -4.04 11.35
CA GLN A 396 -0.89 -3.87 11.18
C GLN A 396 -1.42 -4.69 10.00
N GLU A 397 -2.45 -5.50 10.26
CA GLU A 397 -3.14 -6.25 9.22
C GLU A 397 -4.32 -5.48 8.65
N PHE A 398 -4.56 -5.73 7.38
CA PHE A 398 -5.56 -5.06 6.58
C PHE A 398 -6.34 -6.06 5.71
N SER A 399 -7.56 -5.73 5.29
CA SER A 399 -8.27 -6.50 4.26
C SER A 399 -7.46 -6.54 2.97
N ALA A 400 -7.21 -7.75 2.47
CA ALA A 400 -6.48 -8.00 1.23
C ALA A 400 -7.34 -7.62 0.00
N ALA A 401 -6.72 -6.99 -0.99
CA ALA A 401 -7.34 -6.72 -2.27
C ALA A 401 -7.57 -8.05 -3.02
N LYS A 402 -8.78 -8.26 -3.53
CA LYS A 402 -9.15 -9.46 -4.30
C LYS A 402 -9.78 -9.11 -5.64
N THR A 403 -10.63 -8.10 -5.68
CA THR A 403 -11.33 -7.70 -6.91
C THR A 403 -11.44 -6.19 -7.08
N ILE A 404 -11.51 -5.76 -8.34
CA ILE A 404 -11.78 -4.38 -8.77
C ILE A 404 -12.87 -4.43 -9.83
N ASP A 405 -13.89 -3.59 -9.72
CA ASP A 405 -14.87 -3.46 -10.80
C ASP A 405 -14.20 -2.92 -12.06
N THR A 406 -14.49 -3.53 -13.20
CA THR A 406 -13.98 -3.03 -14.49
C THR A 406 -14.50 -1.61 -14.72
N GLN A 407 -13.58 -0.71 -15.09
CA GLN A 407 -13.90 0.67 -15.45
C GLN A 407 -13.50 0.89 -16.90
N CYS A 408 -14.40 1.45 -17.69
CA CYS A 408 -14.12 1.83 -19.07
C CYS A 408 -14.15 3.35 -19.22
N SER A 409 -13.41 3.87 -20.20
CA SER A 409 -13.46 5.30 -20.53
C SER A 409 -13.59 5.52 -22.03
N PHE A 410 -14.30 6.59 -22.37
CA PHE A 410 -14.62 6.95 -23.74
C PHE A 410 -14.42 8.45 -23.95
N VAL A 411 -13.74 8.80 -25.04
CA VAL A 411 -13.66 10.18 -25.53
C VAL A 411 -14.44 10.27 -26.84
N LYS A 412 -15.41 11.19 -26.89
CA LYS A 412 -16.22 11.47 -28.08
C LYS A 412 -15.38 12.17 -29.16
N ARG A 413 -14.51 11.42 -29.83
CA ARG A 413 -13.79 11.78 -31.05
C ARG A 413 -13.95 10.63 -32.05
N GLY A 414 -15.04 10.65 -32.82
CA GLY A 414 -15.34 9.57 -33.76
C GLY A 414 -15.86 8.29 -33.08
N ARG A 415 -15.23 7.15 -33.38
CA ARG A 415 -15.62 5.78 -32.93
C ARG A 415 -14.63 5.16 -31.93
N GLU A 416 -13.87 5.96 -31.18
CA GLU A 416 -12.70 5.51 -30.41
C GLU A 416 -13.02 5.21 -28.93
N PHE A 417 -12.58 4.06 -28.43
CA PHE A 417 -12.80 3.52 -27.08
C PHE A 417 -11.49 2.94 -26.55
N VAL A 418 -11.18 3.09 -25.26
CA VAL A 418 -10.05 2.37 -24.64
C VAL A 418 -10.54 1.64 -23.43
N ILE A 419 -10.09 0.40 -23.35
CA ILE A 419 -10.33 -0.51 -22.24
C ILE A 419 -8.94 -0.81 -21.70
N THR A 420 -8.60 -0.38 -20.49
CA THR A 420 -7.34 -0.86 -19.90
C THR A 420 -7.68 -2.06 -19.05
N ALA A 421 -7.40 -3.23 -19.58
CA ALA A 421 -7.66 -4.48 -18.91
C ALA A 421 -6.50 -4.90 -18.01
N SER A 422 -5.26 -4.49 -18.27
CA SER A 422 -4.10 -5.16 -17.65
C SER A 422 -3.01 -4.19 -17.26
N GLY A 423 -2.30 -4.54 -16.21
CA GLY A 423 -1.23 -3.75 -15.65
C GLY A 423 -0.88 -4.14 -14.23
N GLY A 424 0.05 -3.42 -13.63
CA GLY A 424 0.53 -3.80 -12.32
C GLY A 424 1.69 -2.98 -11.78
N VAL A 425 2.33 -3.58 -10.78
CA VAL A 425 3.61 -3.14 -10.23
C VAL A 425 4.55 -4.34 -10.19
N GLU A 426 5.81 -4.11 -10.53
CA GLU A 426 6.87 -5.11 -10.48
C GLU A 426 8.09 -4.53 -9.74
N ILE A 427 8.56 -5.21 -8.70
CA ILE A 427 9.75 -4.82 -7.97
C ILE A 427 10.80 -5.92 -8.12
N SER A 428 11.85 -5.61 -8.87
CA SER A 428 12.99 -6.49 -9.14
C SER A 428 14.22 -6.02 -8.37
N SER A 429 14.13 -6.00 -7.04
CA SER A 429 15.16 -5.41 -6.17
C SER A 429 16.52 -6.10 -6.26
N TRP A 430 16.56 -7.43 -6.40
CA TRP A 430 17.80 -8.18 -6.57
C TRP A 430 18.54 -7.82 -7.85
N GLN A 431 17.80 -7.59 -8.95
CA GLN A 431 18.35 -7.16 -10.23
C GLN A 431 18.97 -5.77 -10.14
N ALA A 432 18.35 -4.85 -9.38
CA ALA A 432 18.94 -3.54 -9.10
C ALA A 432 20.31 -3.66 -8.41
N CYS A 433 20.45 -4.62 -7.49
CA CYS A 433 21.70 -4.90 -6.78
C CYS A 433 22.73 -5.71 -7.60
N GLU A 434 22.45 -6.11 -8.85
CA GLU A 434 23.44 -6.79 -9.71
C GLU A 434 24.47 -5.86 -10.33
N LYS A 435 24.07 -4.60 -10.56
CA LYS A 435 24.92 -3.60 -11.20
C LYS A 435 25.46 -2.67 -10.13
N SER A 436 26.77 -2.63 -9.95
CA SER A 436 27.43 -1.67 -9.06
C SER A 436 28.72 -1.13 -9.64
N GLU A 437 29.08 0.09 -9.26
CA GLU A 437 30.28 0.80 -9.70
C GLU A 437 31.03 1.38 -8.49
N ILE A 438 32.36 1.35 -8.53
CA ILE A 438 33.17 1.94 -7.47
C ILE A 438 33.15 3.47 -7.60
N SER A 439 32.86 4.16 -6.49
CA SER A 439 32.85 5.62 -6.41
C SER A 439 33.52 6.10 -5.12
N ALA A 440 34.57 6.90 -5.27
CA ALA A 440 35.28 7.52 -4.15
C ALA A 440 34.40 8.53 -3.38
N GLU A 441 33.41 9.14 -4.03
CA GLU A 441 32.51 10.10 -3.39
C GLU A 441 31.66 9.45 -2.31
N VAL A 442 31.23 8.20 -2.52
CA VAL A 442 30.44 7.44 -1.53
C VAL A 442 31.27 7.18 -0.26
N LYS A 443 32.59 7.03 -0.38
CA LYS A 443 33.49 6.89 0.78
C LYS A 443 33.62 8.19 1.59
N LYS A 444 33.53 9.35 0.95
CA LYS A 444 33.52 10.65 1.65
C LYS A 444 32.23 10.81 2.45
N VAL A 445 31.09 10.40 1.89
CA VAL A 445 29.81 10.38 2.59
C VAL A 445 29.89 9.47 3.83
N HIS A 446 30.43 8.26 3.69
CA HIS A 446 30.66 7.34 4.81
C HIS A 446 31.46 7.96 5.95
N SER A 447 32.55 8.66 5.62
CA SER A 447 33.45 9.27 6.61
C SER A 447 32.81 10.46 7.36
N THR A 448 31.94 11.21 6.70
CA THR A 448 31.28 12.41 7.27
C THR A 448 29.96 12.08 7.96
N ALA A 449 29.33 10.97 7.59
CA ALA A 449 28.04 10.56 8.11
C ALA A 449 28.09 9.72 9.39
N ALA A 450 29.28 9.40 9.93
CA ALA A 450 29.42 8.58 11.13
C ALA A 450 28.49 9.03 12.29
N PRO A 451 27.79 8.11 12.97
CA PRO A 451 26.95 8.44 14.12
C PRO A 451 27.79 9.00 15.27
N ALA A 452 27.38 10.14 15.81
CA ALA A 452 28.02 10.76 16.96
C ALA A 452 27.55 10.10 18.26
N GLY A 453 27.96 8.85 18.52
CA GLY A 453 27.98 8.16 19.84
C GLY A 453 26.74 8.16 20.75
N ASN A 454 25.64 8.80 20.38
CA ASN A 454 24.49 9.06 21.23
C ASN A 454 23.47 7.92 21.13
N SER A 455 22.70 7.73 22.20
CA SER A 455 21.60 6.77 22.31
C SER A 455 20.37 7.11 21.47
N ILE A 456 20.44 8.16 20.63
CA ILE A 456 19.34 8.59 19.75
C ILE A 456 19.53 7.88 18.42
N TRP A 457 18.47 7.21 17.95
CA TRP A 457 18.52 6.37 16.74
C TRP A 457 18.47 7.17 15.42
N TRP A 458 18.32 8.49 15.51
CA TRP A 458 18.30 9.44 14.40
C TRP A 458 19.11 10.70 14.70
N ASN A 459 19.51 11.43 13.65
CA ASN A 459 20.05 12.79 13.75
C ASN A 459 19.77 13.65 12.52
#